data_AF-A0AAD6UCD5-F1
#
_entry.id   AF-A0AAD6UCD5-F1
#
_cell.length_a   1.000
_cell.length_b   1.000
_cell.length_c   1.000
_cell.angle_alpha   90.00
_cell.angle_beta   90.00
_cell.angle_gamma   90.00
#
_symmetry.space_group_name_H-M   'P 1'
#
loop_
_entity.id
_entity.type
_entity.pdbx_description
1 polymer ?
#
loop_
_entity_poly.entity_id
_entity_poly.type
_entity_poly.pdbx_seq_one_letter_code
_entity_poly.pdbx_strand_id
1 'polypeptide(L)'
;MMPNSHDMMKLSFALTTKPKTAPSAPPPSLKRPAAFALDDDEPIDAAPTASSSLDKGTAANKKLLAQNVQSSRTMQKRMEAERRVDKTVYEYDEVWDKMQESKLRQKEAKELESKDRKPKYIHGLLASSQTRRLDYLRAEEKMMQLEREAEGDAFEDKESFVTQAYKDQMAQVRAAEEEEKKRDELLKKQGGGSSGMAHFYRKLLEDSEQKHEATVAATQKPIIGPTPNLTITKPPDFTPISDLELARKARDEGKEVELNDDNQIVDKRDLLVAGLNLSAPNTRRLGDRSATVKDKAHGEEAQVHRAVGTAASRREINERRAREIQQQLIQEEERLKTATEQADLEATQRILAKRNNEDAVQSARERYLQRKRQRLEMDTAMPD
;
A
#
# COMPACT_ATOMS: atom_id res chain seq x y z
N MET A 1 -34.74 -48.96 2.19
CA MET A 1 -33.38 -49.33 2.61
C MET A 1 -32.52 -49.45 1.36
N MET A 2 -31.84 -48.36 0.99
CA MET A 2 -30.93 -48.24 -0.16
C MET A 2 -29.84 -47.26 0.28
N PRO A 3 -28.56 -47.65 0.42
CA PRO A 3 -27.51 -46.73 0.82
C PRO A 3 -26.98 -45.99 -0.41
N ASN A 4 -27.17 -44.67 -0.45
CA ASN A 4 -26.58 -43.82 -1.48
C ASN A 4 -25.14 -43.48 -1.08
N SER A 5 -24.21 -44.32 -1.53
CA SER A 5 -22.76 -44.14 -1.45
C SER A 5 -22.35 -42.86 -2.17
N HIS A 6 -22.14 -41.78 -1.41
CA HIS A 6 -21.46 -40.58 -1.87
C HIS A 6 -19.97 -40.72 -1.56
N ASP A 7 -19.23 -41.16 -2.59
CA ASP A 7 -17.78 -41.14 -2.65
C ASP A 7 -17.29 -39.69 -2.65
N MET A 8 -16.90 -39.18 -1.47
CA MET A 8 -16.24 -37.88 -1.37
C MET A 8 -14.79 -38.03 -1.81
N MET A 9 -14.51 -37.66 -3.06
CA MET A 9 -13.16 -37.45 -3.57
C MET A 9 -12.46 -36.35 -2.75
N LYS A 10 -11.63 -36.76 -1.80
CA LYS A 10 -10.69 -35.88 -1.07
C LYS A 10 -9.50 -35.61 -1.98
N LEU A 11 -9.52 -34.49 -2.71
CA LEU A 11 -8.34 -34.00 -3.41
C LEU A 11 -7.37 -33.34 -2.42
N SER A 12 -6.36 -34.09 -1.98
CA SER A 12 -5.19 -33.59 -1.27
C SER A 12 -4.16 -33.07 -2.27
N PHE A 13 -3.99 -31.75 -2.36
CA PHE A 13 -2.92 -31.13 -3.13
C PHE A 13 -1.62 -31.15 -2.30
N ALA A 14 -0.80 -32.17 -2.48
CA ALA A 14 0.54 -32.23 -1.89
C ALA A 14 1.53 -31.47 -2.79
N LEU A 15 2.09 -30.37 -2.27
CA LEU A 15 3.16 -29.62 -2.92
C LEU A 15 4.44 -30.46 -2.92
N THR A 16 4.87 -30.90 -4.10
CA THR A 16 6.12 -31.63 -4.33
C THR A 16 7.32 -30.73 -4.04
N THR A 17 7.88 -30.83 -2.84
CA THR A 17 9.19 -30.27 -2.50
C THR A 17 10.28 -31.10 -3.17
N LYS A 18 11.07 -30.48 -4.05
CA LYS A 18 12.23 -31.09 -4.71
C LYS A 18 13.21 -31.67 -3.66
N PRO A 19 13.86 -32.82 -3.92
CA PRO A 19 14.86 -33.38 -3.02
C PRO A 19 16.11 -32.49 -2.98
N LYS A 20 16.52 -32.09 -1.77
CA LYS A 20 17.83 -31.51 -1.46
C LYS A 20 18.92 -32.50 -1.86
N THR A 21 19.75 -32.13 -2.84
CA THR A 21 21.04 -32.78 -3.07
C THR A 21 22.05 -32.34 -2.02
N ALA A 22 22.95 -33.27 -1.69
CA ALA A 22 23.86 -33.32 -0.53
C ALA A 22 24.79 -32.09 -0.35
N PRO A 23 25.28 -31.84 0.89
CA PRO A 23 26.23 -30.76 1.16
C PRO A 23 27.56 -30.99 0.46
N SER A 24 28.05 -29.97 -0.28
CA SER A 24 29.40 -29.99 -0.83
C SER A 24 30.43 -29.97 0.31
N ALA A 25 31.54 -30.68 0.09
CA ALA A 25 32.69 -30.78 0.98
C ALA A 25 33.12 -29.43 1.59
N PRO A 26 33.69 -29.43 2.83
CA PRO A 26 34.17 -28.19 3.44
C PRO A 26 35.29 -27.56 2.60
N PRO A 27 35.35 -26.23 2.48
CA PRO A 27 36.44 -25.57 1.77
C PRO A 27 37.78 -25.84 2.49
N PRO A 28 38.91 -25.93 1.74
CA PRO A 28 40.21 -26.18 2.36
C PRO A 28 40.55 -25.04 3.33
N SER A 29 40.88 -25.40 4.58
CA SER A 29 41.25 -24.45 5.62
C SER A 29 42.53 -23.70 5.21
N LEU A 30 42.41 -22.40 4.99
CA LEU A 30 43.55 -21.50 4.82
C LEU A 30 44.34 -21.49 6.14
N LYS A 31 45.55 -22.05 6.13
CA LYS A 31 46.48 -21.93 7.25
C LYS A 31 46.80 -20.44 7.44
N ARG A 32 46.36 -19.85 8.57
CA ARG A 32 46.77 -18.51 8.98
C ARG A 32 48.30 -18.47 9.10
N PRO A 33 48.99 -17.44 8.57
CA PRO A 33 50.40 -17.24 8.86
C PRO A 33 50.57 -16.93 10.35
N ALA A 34 51.59 -17.52 10.97
CA ALA A 34 51.91 -17.44 12.41
C ALA A 34 52.25 -16.03 12.94
N ALA A 35 51.98 -14.97 12.17
CA ALA A 35 52.27 -13.59 12.53
C ALA A 35 51.14 -12.89 13.31
N PHE A 36 49.97 -13.52 13.49
CA PHE A 36 48.80 -12.93 14.17
C PHE A 36 48.19 -13.82 15.27
N ALA A 37 48.95 -14.79 15.80
CA ALA A 37 48.55 -15.65 16.91
C ALA A 37 49.28 -15.28 18.21
N LEU A 38 49.35 -13.98 18.51
CA LEU A 38 49.87 -13.47 19.78
C LEU A 38 48.84 -12.52 20.40
N ASP A 39 47.63 -13.02 20.59
CA ASP A 39 46.63 -12.41 21.46
C ASP A 39 45.68 -13.53 21.87
N ASP A 40 46.14 -14.34 22.82
CA ASP A 40 45.31 -15.26 23.58
C ASP A 40 45.69 -15.08 25.04
N ASP A 41 44.67 -14.73 25.82
CA ASP A 41 44.74 -14.34 27.23
C ASP A 41 45.40 -15.41 28.10
N GLU A 42 46.66 -15.21 28.49
CA GLU A 42 47.21 -15.79 29.72
C GLU A 42 47.91 -14.72 30.57
N PRO A 43 47.56 -14.60 31.87
CA PRO A 43 48.23 -13.70 32.79
C PRO A 43 49.63 -14.25 33.09
N ILE A 44 50.66 -13.67 32.47
CA ILE A 44 52.05 -14.05 32.73
C ILE A 44 52.41 -13.57 34.14
N ASP A 45 52.33 -14.52 35.07
CA ASP A 45 52.72 -14.38 36.46
C ASP A 45 54.16 -13.86 36.58
N ALA A 46 54.33 -12.92 37.49
CA ALA A 46 55.61 -12.33 37.83
C ALA A 46 56.47 -13.35 38.59
N ALA A 47 57.59 -13.79 37.99
CA ALA A 47 58.69 -14.39 38.73
C ALA A 47 60.05 -14.06 38.08
N PRO A 48 60.84 -13.13 38.65
CA PRO A 48 62.21 -12.88 38.21
C PRO A 48 63.15 -13.90 38.85
N THR A 49 63.64 -14.88 38.09
CA THR A 49 64.78 -15.70 38.55
C THR A 49 66.05 -14.86 38.48
N ALA A 50 66.50 -14.47 39.66
CA ALA A 50 67.76 -13.78 39.90
C ALA A 50 68.96 -14.58 39.38
N SER A 51 69.76 -13.95 38.52
CA SER A 51 71.21 -14.11 38.60
C SER A 51 71.81 -12.71 38.78
N SER A 52 72.56 -12.61 39.86
CA SER A 52 73.25 -11.45 40.36
C SER A 52 74.21 -10.85 39.33
N SER A 53 73.96 -9.63 38.89
CA SER A 53 75.00 -8.61 38.64
C SER A 53 74.35 -7.31 38.13
N LEU A 54 74.53 -6.25 38.92
CA LEU A 54 74.54 -4.83 38.54
C LEU A 54 73.31 -4.25 37.82
N ASP A 55 72.52 -3.58 38.64
CA ASP A 55 71.78 -2.35 38.39
C ASP A 55 72.34 -1.44 37.28
N LYS A 56 71.79 -1.55 36.06
CA LYS A 56 71.46 -0.42 35.15
C LYS A 56 70.82 -0.86 33.82
N GLY A 57 70.91 -2.15 33.46
CA GLY A 57 70.57 -2.64 32.11
C GLY A 57 69.12 -3.09 31.85
N THR A 58 68.37 -3.46 32.88
CA THR A 58 66.98 -3.95 32.74
C THR A 58 65.98 -2.84 32.38
N ALA A 59 66.16 -1.64 32.92
CA ALA A 59 65.40 -0.46 32.52
C ALA A 59 65.72 -0.01 31.09
N ALA A 60 66.97 -0.19 30.65
CA ALA A 60 67.40 0.11 29.29
C ALA A 60 66.76 -0.85 28.27
N ASN A 61 66.73 -2.16 28.56
CA ASN A 61 66.06 -3.13 27.71
C ASN A 61 64.53 -2.90 27.64
N LYS A 62 63.89 -2.51 28.75
CA LYS A 62 62.47 -2.14 28.77
C LYS A 62 62.18 -0.87 27.96
N LYS A 63 63.09 0.12 27.99
CA LYS A 63 63.00 1.35 27.21
C LYS A 63 63.22 1.11 25.71
N LEU A 64 64.15 0.22 25.35
CA LEU A 64 64.41 -0.18 23.95
C LEU A 64 63.25 -1.01 23.37
N LEU A 65 62.62 -1.88 24.17
CA LEU A 65 61.42 -2.61 23.76
C LEU A 65 60.21 -1.69 23.60
N ALA A 66 60.02 -0.73 24.52
CA ALA A 66 58.97 0.30 24.39
C ALA A 66 59.21 1.23 23.18
N GLN A 67 60.46 1.47 22.80
CA GLN A 67 60.83 2.24 21.61
C GLN A 67 60.58 1.47 20.31
N ASN A 68 60.71 0.13 20.33
CA ASN A 68 60.38 -0.73 19.19
C ASN A 68 58.87 -0.96 19.00
N VAL A 69 58.06 -0.69 20.03
CA VAL A 69 56.58 -0.68 19.97
C VAL A 69 56.03 0.68 19.54
N GLN A 70 56.87 1.72 19.46
CA GLN A 70 56.48 2.97 18.81
C GLN A 70 56.37 2.72 17.31
N SER A 71 55.17 2.39 16.86
CA SER A 71 54.75 2.38 15.46
C SER A 71 55.47 3.49 14.70
N SER A 72 56.27 3.13 13.69
CA SER A 72 57.05 4.11 12.92
C SER A 72 56.18 5.31 12.53
N ARG A 73 56.74 6.52 12.52
CA ARG A 73 56.01 7.74 12.09
C ARG A 73 55.31 7.56 10.74
N THR A 74 55.82 6.68 9.88
CA THR A 74 55.18 6.30 8.60
C THR A 74 53.92 5.47 8.79
N MET A 75 53.92 4.53 9.74
CA MET A 75 52.76 3.73 10.14
C MET A 75 51.70 4.60 10.82
N GLN A 76 52.10 5.52 11.72
CA GLN A 76 51.18 6.48 12.33
C GLN A 76 50.53 7.39 11.30
N LYS A 77 51.30 7.92 10.34
CA LYS A 77 50.75 8.71 9.22
C LYS A 77 49.78 7.94 8.34
N ARG A 78 50.01 6.63 8.12
CA ARG A 78 49.07 5.76 7.39
C ARG A 78 47.79 5.53 8.18
N MET A 79 47.91 5.19 9.46
CA MET A 79 46.77 5.04 10.38
C MET A 79 45.97 6.34 10.52
N GLU A 80 46.64 7.50 10.57
CA GLU A 80 45.99 8.81 10.59
C GLU A 80 45.32 9.14 9.26
N ALA A 81 45.92 8.78 8.12
CA ALA A 81 45.30 8.95 6.81
C ALA A 81 44.08 8.04 6.64
N GLU A 82 44.15 6.80 7.12
CA GLU A 82 43.04 5.84 7.14
C GLU A 82 41.94 6.30 8.12
N ARG A 83 42.30 6.87 9.27
CA ARG A 83 41.35 7.47 10.23
C ARG A 83 40.72 8.77 9.73
N ARG A 84 41.35 9.44 8.75
CA ARG A 84 40.80 10.61 8.03
C ARG A 84 39.85 10.22 6.90
N VAL A 85 39.77 8.94 6.53
CA VAL A 85 38.70 8.45 5.66
C VAL A 85 37.38 8.62 6.38
N ASP A 86 36.34 9.05 5.65
CA ASP A 86 35.02 9.29 6.22
C ASP A 86 34.53 8.06 7.01
N LYS A 87 34.03 8.30 8.23
CA LYS A 87 33.55 7.24 9.13
C LYS A 87 32.40 6.44 8.51
N THR A 88 31.69 7.03 7.55
CA THR A 88 30.58 6.40 6.82
C THR A 88 31.03 5.30 5.84
N VAL A 89 32.32 5.20 5.50
CA VAL A 89 32.83 4.25 4.49
C VAL A 89 32.61 2.78 4.88
N TYR A 90 32.51 2.49 6.18
CA TYR A 90 32.28 1.13 6.68
C TYR A 90 30.84 0.85 7.14
N GLU A 91 29.92 1.81 6.99
CA GLU A 91 28.54 1.72 7.49
C GLU A 91 27.57 1.00 6.52
N TYR A 92 28.09 0.13 5.65
CA TYR A 92 27.28 -0.59 4.65
C TYR A 92 26.15 -1.43 5.27
N ASP A 93 26.47 -2.14 6.35
CA ASP A 93 25.51 -3.01 7.04
C ASP A 93 24.40 -2.18 7.70
N GLU A 94 24.77 -1.08 8.38
CA GLU A 94 23.81 -0.19 9.03
C GLU A 94 22.85 0.49 8.04
N VAL A 95 23.34 0.88 6.85
CA VAL A 95 22.51 1.45 5.77
C VAL A 95 21.57 0.38 5.21
N TRP A 96 22.06 -0.84 5.03
CA TRP A 96 21.26 -1.96 4.54
C TRP A 96 20.16 -2.34 5.53
N ASP A 97 20.48 -2.46 6.81
CA ASP A 97 19.53 -2.77 7.87
C ASP A 97 18.42 -1.72 7.95
N LYS A 98 18.77 -0.43 7.91
CA LYS A 98 17.77 0.67 7.86
C LYS A 98 16.88 0.61 6.62
N MET A 99 17.45 0.24 5.47
CA MET A 99 16.69 0.02 4.24
C MET A 99 15.72 -1.16 4.36
N GLN A 100 16.10 -2.24 5.06
CA GLN A 100 15.20 -3.37 5.29
C GLN A 100 14.12 -3.02 6.31
N GLU A 101 14.47 -2.34 7.40
CA GLU A 101 13.51 -1.84 8.39
C GLU A 101 12.48 -0.91 7.77
N SER A 102 12.89 0.03 6.91
CA SER A 102 11.95 0.93 6.22
C SER A 102 10.99 0.18 5.31
N LYS A 103 11.48 -0.84 4.58
CA LYS A 103 10.64 -1.72 3.76
C LYS A 103 9.65 -2.53 4.60
N LEU A 104 10.05 -3.01 5.77
CA LEU A 104 9.17 -3.73 6.70
C LEU A 104 8.07 -2.79 7.23
N ARG A 105 8.44 -1.60 7.70
CA ARG A 105 7.46 -0.57 8.14
C ARG A 105 6.46 -0.20 7.04
N GLN A 106 6.92 -0.07 5.79
CA GLN A 106 6.02 0.18 4.66
C GLN A 106 5.07 -1.00 4.38
N LYS A 107 5.50 -2.24 4.60
CA LYS A 107 4.62 -3.42 4.48
C LYS A 107 3.59 -3.45 5.59
N GLU A 108 4.01 -3.24 6.83
CA GLU A 108 3.11 -3.17 7.99
C GLU A 108 2.05 -2.06 7.81
N ALA A 109 2.46 -0.88 7.34
CA ALA A 109 1.53 0.22 7.04
C ALA A 109 0.49 -0.17 5.98
N LYS A 110 0.89 -0.88 4.91
CA LYS A 110 -0.04 -1.39 3.89
C LYS A 110 -0.97 -2.48 4.42
N GLU A 111 -0.49 -3.32 5.33
CA GLU A 111 -1.33 -4.34 5.96
C GLU A 111 -2.39 -3.71 6.87
N LEU A 112 -2.02 -2.69 7.64
CA LEU A 112 -2.97 -1.89 8.42
C LEU A 112 -4.00 -1.22 7.51
N GLU A 113 -3.55 -0.56 6.43
CA GLU A 113 -4.46 0.03 5.44
C GLU A 113 -5.39 -1.03 4.82
N SER A 114 -4.87 -2.24 4.54
CA SER A 114 -5.66 -3.32 3.95
C SER A 114 -6.76 -3.85 4.91
N LYS A 115 -6.51 -3.83 6.22
CA LYS A 115 -7.48 -4.22 7.25
C LYS A 115 -8.58 -3.17 7.40
N ASP A 116 -8.24 -1.89 7.30
CA ASP A 116 -9.19 -0.78 7.39
C ASP A 116 -9.97 -0.57 6.08
N ARG A 117 -9.51 -1.14 4.98
CA ARG A 117 -10.10 -0.94 3.66
C ARG A 117 -11.48 -1.58 3.56
N LYS A 118 -12.48 -0.73 3.37
CA LYS A 118 -13.86 -1.12 3.09
C LYS A 118 -13.96 -1.99 1.81
N PRO A 119 -14.95 -2.90 1.73
CA PRO A 119 -15.18 -3.73 0.56
C PRO A 119 -15.36 -2.88 -0.71
N LYS A 120 -14.69 -3.29 -1.79
CA LYS A 120 -14.56 -2.51 -3.04
C LYS A 120 -15.90 -2.15 -3.70
N TYR A 121 -16.92 -3.02 -3.56
CA TYR A 121 -18.16 -2.92 -4.35
C TYR A 121 -19.40 -2.54 -3.53
N ILE A 122 -19.45 -2.85 -2.24
CA ILE A 122 -20.65 -2.65 -1.42
C ILE A 122 -21.00 -1.16 -1.29
N HIS A 123 -19.99 -0.31 -1.07
CA HIS A 123 -20.25 1.13 -0.97
C HIS A 123 -20.81 1.71 -2.27
N GLY A 124 -20.26 1.31 -3.42
CA GLY A 124 -20.77 1.74 -4.73
C GLY A 124 -22.20 1.26 -4.99
N LEU A 125 -22.54 0.03 -4.60
CA LEU A 125 -23.89 -0.49 -4.71
C LEU A 125 -24.87 0.30 -3.83
N LEU A 126 -24.52 0.55 -2.57
CA LEU A 126 -25.35 1.33 -1.64
C LEU A 126 -25.54 2.77 -2.12
N ALA A 127 -24.46 3.43 -2.57
CA ALA A 127 -24.55 4.76 -3.16
C ALA A 127 -25.46 4.77 -4.40
N SER A 128 -25.31 3.80 -5.31
CA SER A 128 -26.17 3.69 -6.51
C SER A 128 -27.65 3.43 -6.18
N SER A 129 -27.92 2.77 -5.06
CA SER A 129 -29.29 2.53 -4.59
C SER A 129 -29.88 3.80 -3.98
N GLN A 130 -29.07 4.56 -3.25
CA GLN A 130 -29.45 5.84 -2.66
C GLN A 130 -29.74 6.88 -3.75
N THR A 131 -28.86 7.00 -4.76
CA THR A 131 -29.08 7.92 -5.89
C THR A 131 -30.37 7.57 -6.64
N ARG A 132 -30.59 6.29 -6.96
CA ARG A 132 -31.84 5.82 -7.59
C ARG A 132 -33.08 6.14 -6.75
N ARG A 133 -32.98 6.02 -5.42
CA ARG A 133 -34.08 6.38 -4.51
C ARG A 133 -34.36 7.88 -4.55
N LEU A 134 -33.33 8.72 -4.54
CA LEU A 134 -33.48 10.18 -4.65
C LEU A 134 -34.07 10.57 -6.02
N ASP A 135 -33.59 9.95 -7.10
CA ASP A 135 -34.10 10.21 -8.45
C ASP A 135 -35.56 9.80 -8.60
N TYR A 136 -35.97 8.69 -7.97
CA TYR A 136 -37.37 8.29 -7.93
C TYR A 136 -38.24 9.33 -7.21
N LEU A 137 -37.82 9.80 -6.03
CA LEU A 137 -38.55 10.84 -5.29
C LEU A 137 -38.64 12.16 -6.08
N ARG A 138 -37.57 12.54 -6.79
CA ARG A 138 -37.56 13.72 -7.68
C ARG A 138 -38.55 13.55 -8.85
N ALA A 139 -38.59 12.35 -9.44
CA ALA A 139 -39.49 12.07 -10.54
C ALA A 139 -40.97 12.12 -10.09
N GLU A 140 -41.28 11.55 -8.93
CA GLU A 140 -42.61 11.60 -8.32
C GLU A 140 -43.04 13.04 -7.99
N GLU A 141 -42.13 13.85 -7.42
CA GLU A 141 -42.39 15.26 -7.14
C GLU A 141 -42.68 16.06 -8.41
N LYS A 142 -41.85 15.87 -9.45
CA LYS A 142 -42.03 16.54 -10.74
C LYS A 142 -43.33 16.10 -11.42
N MET A 143 -43.70 14.83 -11.29
CA MET A 143 -45.00 14.31 -11.74
C MET A 143 -46.16 15.01 -11.03
N MET A 144 -46.13 15.09 -9.69
CA MET A 144 -47.17 15.79 -8.93
C MET A 144 -47.27 17.29 -9.26
N GLN A 145 -46.14 17.94 -9.54
CA GLN A 145 -46.13 19.35 -9.97
C GLN A 145 -46.78 19.50 -11.34
N LEU A 146 -46.44 18.64 -12.30
CA LEU A 146 -47.06 18.63 -13.63
C LEU A 146 -48.57 18.35 -13.57
N GLU A 147 -49.00 17.44 -12.69
CA GLU A 147 -50.43 17.16 -12.47
C GLU A 147 -51.15 18.40 -11.92
N ARG A 148 -50.56 19.12 -10.96
CA ARG A 148 -51.14 20.38 -10.44
C ARG A 148 -51.18 21.49 -11.48
N GLU A 149 -50.12 21.64 -12.27
CA GLU A 149 -50.09 22.61 -13.37
C GLU A 149 -51.14 22.28 -14.44
N ALA A 150 -51.38 21.00 -14.70
CA ALA A 150 -52.42 20.53 -15.62
C ALA A 150 -53.84 20.72 -15.06
N GLU A 151 -54.03 20.58 -13.75
CA GLU A 151 -55.29 20.89 -13.05
C GLU A 151 -55.57 22.41 -13.02
N GLY A 152 -54.52 23.24 -13.07
CA GLY A 152 -54.60 24.69 -13.21
C GLY A 152 -55.55 25.32 -12.18
N ASP A 153 -56.48 26.13 -12.67
CA ASP A 153 -57.40 26.92 -11.83
C ASP A 153 -58.58 26.09 -11.27
N ALA A 154 -58.69 24.80 -11.62
CA ALA A 154 -59.87 23.98 -11.25
C ALA A 154 -60.02 23.76 -9.74
N PHE A 155 -58.96 24.04 -8.97
CA PHE A 155 -58.91 23.85 -7.52
C PHE A 155 -58.41 25.10 -6.76
N GLU A 156 -58.32 26.28 -7.40
CA GLU A 156 -57.89 27.53 -6.73
C GLU A 156 -58.82 27.93 -5.57
N ASP A 157 -60.13 27.71 -5.73
CA ASP A 157 -61.13 28.03 -4.70
C ASP A 157 -61.11 27.05 -3.50
N LYS A 158 -60.32 25.97 -3.55
CA LYS A 158 -60.25 24.95 -2.50
C LYS A 158 -58.98 25.10 -1.68
N GLU A 159 -59.09 24.89 -0.37
CA GLU A 159 -57.97 24.97 0.55
C GLU A 159 -56.92 23.89 0.25
N SER A 160 -55.64 24.27 0.17
CA SER A 160 -54.53 23.34 -0.04
C SER A 160 -53.92 22.90 1.29
N PHE A 161 -53.99 21.59 1.57
CA PHE A 161 -53.43 21.01 2.80
C PHE A 161 -52.16 20.25 2.49
N VAL A 162 -51.04 20.72 3.04
CA VAL A 162 -49.73 20.06 2.93
C VAL A 162 -49.33 19.47 4.28
N THR A 163 -49.14 18.15 4.33
CA THR A 163 -48.68 17.46 5.55
C THR A 163 -47.24 17.84 5.89
N GLN A 164 -46.89 17.80 7.19
CA GLN A 164 -45.51 18.08 7.62
C GLN A 164 -44.51 17.12 6.94
N ALA A 165 -44.85 15.84 6.82
CA ALA A 165 -44.03 14.85 6.15
C ALA A 165 -43.71 15.21 4.68
N TYR A 166 -44.66 15.77 3.95
CA TYR A 166 -44.42 16.23 2.57
C TYR A 166 -43.48 17.43 2.54
N LYS A 167 -43.63 18.38 3.47
CA LYS A 167 -42.70 19.52 3.58
C LYS A 167 -41.27 19.04 3.88
N ASP A 168 -41.14 18.06 4.75
CA ASP A 168 -39.84 17.46 5.09
C ASP A 168 -39.23 16.70 3.91
N GLN A 169 -40.05 15.96 3.15
CA GLN A 169 -39.61 15.27 1.92
C GLN A 169 -39.12 16.26 0.86
N MET A 170 -39.86 17.35 0.63
CA MET A 170 -39.47 18.44 -0.28
C MET A 170 -38.16 19.11 0.14
N ALA A 171 -37.99 19.35 1.44
CA ALA A 171 -36.76 19.92 1.98
C ALA A 171 -35.57 18.97 1.82
N GLN A 172 -35.78 17.66 2.03
CA GLN A 172 -34.76 16.63 1.85
C GLN A 172 -34.31 16.50 0.38
N VAL A 173 -35.25 16.50 -0.58
CA VAL A 173 -34.92 16.44 -2.01
C VAL A 173 -34.14 17.69 -2.43
N ARG A 174 -34.59 18.90 -2.03
CA ARG A 174 -33.91 20.15 -2.35
C ARG A 174 -32.49 20.22 -1.75
N ALA A 175 -32.33 19.78 -0.49
CA ALA A 175 -31.03 19.75 0.16
C ALA A 175 -30.06 18.78 -0.56
N ALA A 176 -30.55 17.59 -0.96
CA ALA A 176 -29.77 16.62 -1.71
C ALA A 176 -29.36 17.13 -3.10
N GLU A 177 -30.24 17.88 -3.78
CA GLU A 177 -29.91 18.51 -5.08
C GLU A 177 -28.84 19.59 -4.95
N GLU A 178 -28.92 20.43 -3.92
CA GLU A 178 -27.90 21.45 -3.67
C GLU A 178 -26.54 20.83 -3.32
N GLU A 179 -26.54 19.73 -2.57
CA GLU A 179 -25.31 19.01 -2.22
C GLU A 179 -24.68 18.34 -3.45
N GLU A 180 -25.45 17.63 -4.26
CA GLU A 180 -24.96 17.05 -5.53
C GLU A 180 -24.46 18.13 -6.48
N LYS A 181 -25.17 19.26 -6.61
CA LYS A 181 -24.73 20.38 -7.44
C LYS A 181 -23.42 20.99 -6.94
N LYS A 182 -23.27 21.18 -5.62
CA LYS A 182 -22.00 21.65 -5.03
C LYS A 182 -20.88 20.64 -5.26
N ARG A 183 -21.16 19.34 -5.14
CA ARG A 183 -20.20 18.27 -5.40
C ARG A 183 -19.73 18.28 -6.86
N ASP A 184 -20.65 18.37 -7.80
CA ASP A 184 -20.36 18.44 -9.24
C ASP A 184 -19.57 19.69 -9.60
N GLU A 185 -19.89 20.84 -9.01
CA GLU A 185 -19.11 22.07 -9.19
C GLU A 185 -17.69 21.93 -8.65
N LEU A 186 -17.50 21.28 -7.49
CA LEU A 186 -16.17 21.00 -6.95
C LEU A 186 -15.39 20.03 -7.84
N LEU A 187 -16.02 18.96 -8.33
CA LEU A 187 -15.39 18.01 -9.25
C LEU A 187 -15.00 18.68 -10.57
N LYS A 188 -15.85 19.56 -11.09
CA LYS A 188 -15.56 20.35 -12.29
C LYS A 188 -14.40 21.33 -12.06
N LYS A 189 -14.35 21.97 -10.89
CA LYS A 189 -13.25 22.87 -10.48
C LYS A 189 -11.93 22.14 -10.24
N GLN A 190 -11.96 20.91 -9.73
CA GLN A 190 -10.77 20.09 -9.52
C GLN A 190 -10.16 19.54 -10.83
N GLY A 191 -10.77 19.82 -11.98
CA GLY A 191 -10.24 19.43 -13.28
C GLY A 191 -10.44 17.94 -13.53
N GLY A 192 -11.51 17.60 -14.25
CA GLY A 192 -11.72 16.26 -14.78
C GLY A 192 -10.66 15.93 -15.83
N GLY A 193 -9.54 15.34 -15.43
CA GLY A 193 -8.39 15.22 -16.33
C GLY A 193 -7.41 14.09 -16.06
N SER A 194 -7.79 13.04 -15.34
CA SER A 194 -6.88 11.89 -15.15
C SER A 194 -7.58 10.53 -15.09
N SER A 195 -8.78 10.41 -15.65
CA SER A 195 -9.44 9.11 -15.79
C SER A 195 -8.90 8.36 -17.01
N GLY A 196 -7.74 7.72 -16.90
CA GLY A 196 -7.15 6.92 -17.99
C GLY A 196 -5.95 6.08 -17.55
N MET A 197 -5.48 5.20 -18.43
CA MET A 197 -4.31 4.35 -18.15
C MET A 197 -3.04 5.17 -17.84
N ALA A 198 -2.87 6.33 -18.48
CA ALA A 198 -1.77 7.24 -18.19
C ALA A 198 -1.74 7.70 -16.73
N HIS A 199 -2.90 7.92 -16.11
CA HIS A 199 -2.98 8.27 -14.69
C HIS A 199 -2.65 7.10 -13.78
N PHE A 200 -3.11 5.90 -14.15
CA PHE A 200 -2.74 4.69 -13.41
C PHE A 200 -1.22 4.49 -13.42
N TYR A 201 -0.58 4.64 -14.59
CA TYR A 201 0.88 4.55 -14.69
C TYR A 201 1.57 5.68 -13.93
N ARG A 202 1.09 6.92 -14.02
CA ARG A 202 1.62 8.05 -13.23
C ARG A 202 1.56 7.75 -11.74
N LYS A 203 0.40 7.32 -11.24
CA LYS A 203 0.22 6.98 -9.83
C LYS A 203 1.11 5.80 -9.41
N LEU A 204 1.25 4.79 -10.26
CA LEU A 204 2.13 3.65 -9.96
C LEU A 204 3.61 4.06 -9.88
N LEU A 205 4.05 4.99 -10.74
CA LEU A 205 5.38 5.57 -10.69
C LEU A 205 5.57 6.48 -9.48
N GLU A 206 4.60 7.32 -9.16
CA GLU A 206 4.63 8.18 -7.97
C GLU A 206 4.64 7.35 -6.68
N ASP A 207 3.82 6.29 -6.60
CA ASP A 207 3.81 5.34 -5.50
C ASP A 207 5.13 4.53 -5.41
N SER A 208 5.89 4.37 -6.50
CA SER A 208 7.20 3.69 -6.48
C SER A 208 8.31 4.65 -6.07
N GLU A 209 8.27 5.88 -6.56
CA GLU A 209 9.16 6.98 -6.19
C GLU A 209 9.04 7.30 -4.70
N GLN A 210 7.82 7.50 -4.17
CA GLN A 210 7.60 7.74 -2.75
C GLN A 210 8.15 6.64 -1.85
N LYS A 211 8.00 5.36 -2.24
CA LYS A 211 8.58 4.23 -1.49
C LYS A 211 10.09 4.26 -1.51
N HIS A 212 10.67 4.60 -2.66
CA HIS A 212 12.11 4.73 -2.82
C HIS A 212 12.65 5.91 -2.03
N GLU A 213 12.04 7.10 -2.13
CA GLU A 213 12.38 8.30 -1.38
C GLU A 213 12.31 8.05 0.13
N ALA A 214 11.23 7.44 0.63
CA ALA A 214 11.11 7.08 2.05
C ALA A 214 12.21 6.09 2.49
N THR A 215 12.63 5.20 1.60
CA THR A 215 13.73 4.27 1.85
C THR A 215 15.08 4.99 1.91
N VAL A 216 15.35 5.89 0.96
CA VAL A 216 16.57 6.69 0.92
C VAL A 216 16.64 7.66 2.11
N ALA A 217 15.54 8.33 2.44
CA ALA A 217 15.44 9.22 3.58
C ALA A 217 15.72 8.49 4.91
N ALA A 218 15.26 7.24 5.05
CA ALA A 218 15.56 6.41 6.23
C ALA A 218 17.05 6.05 6.36
N THR A 219 17.76 5.95 5.23
CA THR A 219 19.21 5.67 5.22
C THR A 219 20.06 6.91 5.46
N GLN A 220 19.55 8.11 5.15
CA GLN A 220 20.24 9.37 5.41
C GLN A 220 20.27 9.66 6.92
N LYS A 221 21.43 9.46 7.55
CA LYS A 221 21.66 9.94 8.92
C LYS A 221 21.72 11.49 8.88
N PRO A 222 21.00 12.20 9.75
CA PRO A 222 21.22 13.63 9.90
C PRO A 222 22.65 13.85 10.39
N ILE A 223 23.47 14.51 9.58
CA ILE A 223 24.82 14.89 9.97
C ILE A 223 24.69 16.02 10.99
N ILE A 224 24.74 15.68 12.27
CA ILE A 224 24.77 16.65 13.38
C ILE A 224 26.23 17.07 13.56
N GLY A 225 26.61 18.14 12.85
CA GLY A 225 27.94 18.76 12.93
C GLY A 225 28.09 19.85 11.86
N PRO A 226 28.98 20.85 12.05
CA PRO A 226 29.19 21.90 11.06
C PRO A 226 29.97 21.30 9.89
N THR A 227 29.26 20.85 8.86
CA THR A 227 29.89 20.52 7.57
C THR A 227 30.20 21.82 6.82
N PRO A 228 31.38 21.99 6.20
CA PRO A 228 31.53 22.98 5.16
C PRO A 228 30.55 22.58 4.04
N ASN A 229 29.59 23.46 3.74
CA ASN A 229 28.63 23.29 2.66
C ASN A 229 29.38 23.05 1.33
N LEU A 230 29.53 21.78 0.96
CA LEU A 230 29.91 21.35 -0.40
C LEU A 230 28.66 21.03 -1.22
N THR A 231 27.48 21.46 -0.77
CA THR A 231 26.35 21.69 -1.65
C THR A 231 26.79 22.77 -2.63
N ILE A 232 27.00 22.39 -3.89
CA ILE A 232 27.01 23.33 -5.01
C ILE A 232 25.58 23.88 -5.09
N THR A 233 25.26 24.82 -4.21
CA THR A 233 24.10 25.68 -4.36
C THR A 233 24.39 26.49 -5.61
N LYS A 234 23.63 26.25 -6.67
CA LYS A 234 23.66 27.09 -7.87
C LYS A 234 23.56 28.55 -7.39
N PRO A 235 24.57 29.40 -7.63
CA PRO A 235 24.55 30.77 -7.12
C PRO A 235 23.27 31.46 -7.60
N PRO A 236 22.65 32.31 -6.77
CA PRO A 236 21.37 32.97 -7.08
C PRO A 236 21.44 33.83 -8.35
N ASP A 237 22.66 34.16 -8.81
CA ASP A 237 22.94 34.99 -9.98
C ASP A 237 23.48 34.17 -11.17
N PHE A 238 22.99 32.94 -11.40
CA PHE A 238 23.32 32.22 -12.63
C PHE A 238 22.43 32.71 -13.78
N THR A 239 22.78 33.85 -14.37
CA THR A 239 22.33 34.16 -15.73
C THR A 239 23.08 33.23 -16.68
N PRO A 240 22.42 32.36 -17.47
CA PRO A 240 23.10 31.56 -18.47
C PRO A 240 23.79 32.51 -19.44
N ILE A 241 25.13 32.40 -19.52
CA ILE A 241 25.95 33.15 -20.48
C ILE A 241 25.42 32.83 -21.87
N SER A 242 25.24 33.86 -22.70
CA SER A 242 24.74 33.65 -24.06
C SER A 242 25.73 32.83 -24.88
N ASP A 243 25.24 31.98 -25.79
CA ASP A 243 26.08 31.14 -26.66
C ASP A 243 27.09 31.97 -27.48
N LEU A 244 26.76 33.22 -27.78
CA LEU A 244 27.63 34.18 -28.46
C LEU A 244 28.86 34.55 -27.59
N GLU A 245 28.65 34.83 -26.31
CA GLU A 245 29.72 35.12 -25.34
C GLU A 245 30.57 33.88 -25.06
N LEU A 246 29.92 32.71 -25.00
CA LEU A 246 30.60 31.43 -24.83
C LEU A 246 31.50 31.11 -26.04
N ALA A 247 31.03 31.39 -27.26
CA ALA A 247 31.82 31.24 -28.48
C ALA A 247 33.01 32.22 -28.55
N ARG A 248 32.85 33.46 -28.09
CA ARG A 248 33.97 34.42 -27.98
C ARG A 248 35.05 33.91 -27.04
N LYS A 249 34.66 33.49 -25.83
CA LYS A 249 35.59 32.93 -24.85
C LYS A 249 36.30 31.68 -25.38
N ALA A 250 35.57 30.81 -26.08
CA ALA A 250 36.17 29.62 -26.68
C ALA A 250 37.20 29.97 -27.77
N ARG A 251 36.95 31.02 -28.58
CA ARG A 251 37.92 31.52 -29.57
C ARG A 251 39.14 32.17 -28.92
N ASP A 252 38.96 32.90 -27.82
CA ASP A 252 40.07 33.45 -27.03
C ASP A 252 40.93 32.33 -26.40
N GLU A 253 40.31 31.21 -26.04
CA GLU A 253 40.98 29.96 -25.63
C GLU A 253 41.59 29.18 -26.80
N GLY A 254 41.50 29.68 -28.03
CA GLY A 254 42.06 29.07 -29.24
C GLY A 254 41.26 27.89 -29.80
N LYS A 255 40.01 27.69 -29.35
CA LYS A 255 39.10 26.65 -29.86
C LYS A 255 38.31 27.19 -31.05
N GLU A 256 38.23 26.40 -32.12
CA GLU A 256 37.43 26.74 -33.29
C GLU A 256 35.95 26.44 -33.02
N VAL A 257 35.12 27.49 -33.00
CA VAL A 257 33.68 27.41 -32.78
C VAL A 257 32.95 28.18 -33.88
N GLU A 258 32.03 27.50 -34.55
CA GLU A 258 31.16 28.06 -35.60
C GLU A 258 29.79 28.43 -35.01
N LEU A 259 29.25 29.58 -35.42
CA LEU A 259 27.94 30.08 -35.03
C LEU A 259 27.04 30.10 -36.26
N ASN A 260 25.78 29.70 -36.09
CA ASN A 260 24.73 29.86 -37.12
C ASN A 260 24.27 31.33 -37.21
N ASP A 261 23.47 31.65 -38.24
CA ASP A 261 22.86 32.97 -38.45
C ASP A 261 21.99 33.44 -37.25
N ASP A 262 21.48 32.50 -36.45
CA ASP A 262 20.73 32.75 -35.22
C ASP A 262 21.62 32.88 -33.96
N ASN A 263 22.94 33.04 -34.12
CA ASN A 263 23.96 33.15 -33.06
C ASN A 263 24.04 31.94 -32.09
N GLN A 264 23.61 30.76 -32.54
CA GLN A 264 23.72 29.51 -31.79
C GLN A 264 25.00 28.76 -32.17
N ILE A 265 25.62 28.10 -31.19
CA ILE A 265 26.83 27.29 -31.42
C ILE A 265 26.49 26.02 -32.20
N VAL A 266 27.24 25.78 -33.27
CA VAL A 266 27.05 24.63 -34.16
C VAL A 266 28.10 23.58 -33.87
N ASP A 267 27.67 22.38 -33.50
CA ASP A 267 28.57 21.22 -33.47
C ASP A 267 28.70 20.65 -34.90
N LYS A 268 29.94 20.62 -35.41
CA LYS A 268 30.26 20.05 -36.74
C LYS A 268 29.81 18.58 -36.85
N ARG A 269 29.71 17.86 -35.74
CA ARG A 269 29.19 16.48 -35.72
C ARG A 269 27.72 16.40 -36.09
N ASP A 270 26.89 17.34 -35.65
CA ASP A 270 25.45 17.33 -35.91
C ASP A 270 25.15 17.66 -37.38
N LEU A 271 26.01 18.47 -38.03
CA LEU A 271 25.99 18.68 -39.48
C LEU A 271 26.32 17.40 -40.27
N LEU A 272 27.16 16.52 -39.71
CA LEU A 272 27.57 15.25 -40.34
C LEU A 272 26.56 14.11 -40.16
N VAL A 273 25.53 14.27 -39.32
CA VAL A 273 24.50 13.24 -39.09
C VAL A 273 23.42 13.24 -40.18
N ALA A 274 23.23 14.36 -40.88
CA ALA A 274 22.09 14.54 -41.79
C ALA A 274 22.29 14.01 -43.22
N GLY A 275 23.45 13.47 -43.60
CA GLY A 275 23.68 12.98 -44.95
C GLY A 275 24.69 11.83 -45.00
N LEU A 276 24.26 10.71 -45.61
CA LEU A 276 25.06 9.52 -45.96
C LEU A 276 25.09 8.36 -44.93
N ASN A 277 23.92 7.81 -44.59
CA ASN A 277 23.81 6.46 -44.02
C ASN A 277 23.65 5.40 -45.14
N LEU A 278 24.70 5.20 -45.96
CA LEU A 278 24.80 4.05 -46.88
C LEU A 278 25.62 2.94 -46.20
N SER A 279 25.08 2.32 -45.15
CA SER A 279 25.27 0.90 -44.79
C SER A 279 24.75 0.63 -43.37
N ALA A 280 23.65 -0.11 -43.32
CA ALA A 280 23.00 -0.75 -42.16
C ALA A 280 22.52 0.15 -40.98
N PRO A 281 21.28 -0.08 -40.48
CA PRO A 281 20.79 0.64 -39.30
C PRO A 281 21.48 0.17 -38.01
N ASN A 282 22.05 1.12 -37.26
CA ASN A 282 22.60 0.91 -35.92
C ASN A 282 21.45 0.83 -34.89
N THR A 283 21.18 -0.37 -34.36
CA THR A 283 20.08 -0.69 -33.43
C THR A 283 20.32 -0.22 -31.99
N ARG A 284 21.10 0.84 -31.78
CA ARG A 284 21.48 1.29 -30.43
C ARG A 284 21.03 2.71 -30.11
N ARG A 285 19.81 3.14 -30.46
CA ARG A 285 19.03 4.18 -29.74
C ARG A 285 17.52 4.00 -29.99
N LEU A 286 16.88 3.20 -29.15
CA LEU A 286 15.42 3.17 -29.01
C LEU A 286 15.08 3.84 -27.68
N GLY A 287 14.90 5.16 -27.75
CA GLY A 287 14.55 6.01 -26.63
C GLY A 287 14.62 7.44 -27.13
N ASP A 288 13.50 8.14 -27.07
CA ASP A 288 13.32 9.55 -27.42
C ASP A 288 13.19 9.88 -28.91
N ARG A 289 12.02 9.55 -29.46
CA ARG A 289 11.31 10.47 -30.38
C ARG A 289 9.81 10.44 -30.09
N SER A 290 9.37 11.35 -29.22
CA SER A 290 8.00 11.88 -29.25
C SER A 290 7.86 12.78 -30.47
N ALA A 291 6.87 12.53 -31.34
CA ALA A 291 5.92 13.55 -31.81
C ALA A 291 5.00 13.02 -32.92
N THR A 292 3.71 13.27 -32.72
CA THR A 292 2.69 13.62 -33.72
C THR A 292 2.30 12.58 -34.77
N VAL A 293 1.25 11.81 -34.46
CA VAL A 293 0.31 11.31 -35.47
C VAL A 293 -0.96 12.15 -35.37
N LYS A 294 -1.34 12.76 -36.50
CA LYS A 294 -2.56 13.54 -36.71
C LYS A 294 -3.76 12.59 -36.76
N ASP A 295 -4.76 12.87 -35.93
CA ASP A 295 -6.09 12.28 -36.05
C ASP A 295 -6.83 12.88 -37.26
N LYS A 296 -7.25 12.00 -38.16
CA LYS A 296 -8.42 12.17 -39.02
C LYS A 296 -9.22 10.87 -38.96
N ALA A 297 -10.36 10.89 -38.30
CA ALA A 297 -11.42 9.93 -38.54
C ALA A 297 -12.77 10.58 -38.24
N HIS A 298 -13.54 10.75 -39.32
CA HIS A 298 -14.95 11.08 -39.30
C HIS A 298 -15.72 10.02 -38.47
N GLY A 299 -16.68 10.49 -37.68
CA GLY A 299 -17.68 9.61 -37.08
C GLY A 299 -18.61 9.07 -38.16
N GLU A 300 -18.44 7.80 -38.50
CA GLU A 300 -19.46 7.00 -39.18
C GLU A 300 -20.15 6.09 -38.17
N GLU A 301 -21.45 5.92 -38.40
CA GLU A 301 -22.41 5.21 -37.59
C GLU A 301 -22.03 3.74 -37.37
N ALA A 302 -22.37 3.21 -36.19
CA ALA A 302 -22.11 1.83 -35.82
C ALA A 302 -22.86 0.85 -36.74
N GLN A 303 -22.16 0.28 -37.71
CA GLN A 303 -22.64 -0.84 -38.51
C GLN A 303 -22.87 -2.07 -37.63
N VAL A 304 -24.15 -2.38 -37.40
CA VAL A 304 -24.59 -3.66 -36.88
C VAL A 304 -24.49 -4.68 -38.01
N HIS A 305 -23.43 -5.48 -38.01
CA HIS A 305 -23.36 -6.64 -38.91
C HIS A 305 -24.37 -7.70 -38.47
N ARG A 306 -25.46 -7.79 -39.24
CA ARG A 306 -26.44 -8.88 -39.22
C ARG A 306 -25.81 -10.13 -39.84
N ALA A 307 -25.01 -10.86 -39.04
CA ALA A 307 -24.66 -12.24 -39.36
C ALA A 307 -25.83 -13.15 -38.96
N VAL A 308 -26.47 -13.71 -39.97
CA VAL A 308 -27.57 -14.68 -39.85
C VAL A 308 -27.04 -15.94 -39.17
N GLY A 309 -27.57 -16.30 -37.99
CA GLY A 309 -27.38 -17.64 -37.40
C GLY A 309 -26.78 -17.72 -35.98
N THR A 310 -26.16 -16.67 -35.43
CA THR A 310 -25.55 -16.74 -34.07
C THR A 310 -26.03 -15.67 -33.10
N ALA A 311 -26.73 -14.63 -33.57
CA ALA A 311 -27.23 -13.54 -32.71
C ALA A 311 -28.37 -13.95 -31.77
N ALA A 312 -29.12 -15.02 -32.11
CA ALA A 312 -30.11 -15.62 -31.21
C ALA A 312 -29.45 -16.37 -30.04
N SER A 313 -28.24 -16.90 -30.23
CA SER A 313 -27.55 -17.72 -29.22
C SER A 313 -26.98 -16.90 -28.06
N ARG A 314 -26.43 -15.70 -28.30
CA ARG A 314 -25.78 -14.93 -27.22
C ARG A 314 -26.77 -14.30 -26.22
N ARG A 315 -27.93 -13.83 -26.70
CA ARG A 315 -29.00 -13.35 -25.82
C ARG A 315 -29.60 -14.51 -25.01
N GLU A 316 -29.85 -15.64 -25.64
CA GLU A 316 -30.35 -16.84 -24.95
C GLU A 316 -29.36 -17.41 -23.93
N ILE A 317 -28.05 -17.44 -24.24
CA ILE A 317 -26.99 -17.85 -23.29
C ILE A 317 -26.95 -16.91 -22.10
N ASN A 318 -27.06 -15.60 -22.34
CA ASN A 318 -27.09 -14.60 -21.27
C ASN A 318 -28.35 -14.74 -20.40
N GLU A 319 -29.50 -14.99 -21.00
CA GLU A 319 -30.77 -15.22 -20.29
C GLU A 319 -30.74 -16.52 -19.47
N ARG A 320 -30.19 -17.60 -20.01
CA ARG A 320 -30.00 -18.86 -19.28
C ARG A 320 -29.08 -18.69 -18.09
N ARG A 321 -27.94 -18.01 -18.29
CA ARG A 321 -27.00 -17.68 -17.22
C ARG A 321 -27.62 -16.75 -16.16
N ALA A 322 -28.45 -15.79 -16.59
CA ALA A 322 -29.16 -14.90 -15.67
C ALA A 322 -30.18 -15.67 -14.80
N ARG A 323 -30.90 -16.63 -15.38
CA ARG A 323 -31.83 -17.51 -14.64
C ARG A 323 -31.10 -18.40 -13.63
N GLU A 324 -29.94 -18.96 -14.00
CA GLU A 324 -29.11 -19.75 -13.07
C GLU A 324 -28.63 -18.90 -11.88
N ILE A 325 -28.16 -17.68 -12.14
CA ILE A 325 -27.75 -16.74 -11.08
C ILE A 325 -28.94 -16.37 -10.18
N GLN A 326 -30.12 -16.14 -10.78
CA GLN A 326 -31.33 -15.84 -10.02
C GLN A 326 -31.76 -17.02 -9.14
N GLN A 327 -31.66 -18.25 -9.63
CA GLN A 327 -31.94 -19.44 -8.82
C GLN A 327 -30.95 -19.60 -7.67
N GLN A 328 -29.66 -19.34 -7.89
CA GLN A 328 -28.65 -19.34 -6.83
C GLN A 328 -28.92 -18.28 -5.76
N LEU A 329 -29.34 -17.08 -6.16
CA LEU A 329 -29.75 -16.02 -5.24
C LEU A 329 -30.97 -16.41 -4.40
N ILE A 330 -32.01 -16.98 -5.03
CA ILE A 330 -33.21 -17.45 -4.33
C ILE A 330 -32.85 -18.53 -3.30
N GLN A 331 -31.99 -19.49 -3.67
CA GLN A 331 -31.54 -20.54 -2.77
C GLN A 331 -30.75 -19.98 -1.58
N GLU A 332 -29.83 -19.04 -1.81
CA GLU A 332 -29.09 -18.39 -0.71
C GLU A 332 -30.01 -17.57 0.19
N GLU A 333 -30.99 -16.85 -0.36
CA GLU A 333 -32.00 -16.14 0.43
C GLU A 333 -32.84 -17.10 1.29
N GLU A 334 -33.25 -18.25 0.74
CA GLU A 334 -33.96 -19.28 1.51
C GLU A 334 -33.09 -19.89 2.60
N ARG A 335 -31.80 -20.14 2.35
CA ARG A 335 -30.85 -20.60 3.37
C ARG A 335 -30.65 -19.58 4.48
N LEU A 336 -30.55 -18.29 4.14
CA LEU A 336 -30.45 -17.23 5.13
C LEU A 336 -31.74 -17.12 5.95
N LYS A 337 -32.91 -17.15 5.31
CA LYS A 337 -34.22 -17.11 5.99
C LYS A 337 -34.39 -18.26 6.97
N THR A 338 -34.10 -19.48 6.53
CA THR A 338 -34.18 -20.67 7.39
C THR A 338 -33.19 -20.62 8.55
N ALA A 339 -31.96 -20.12 8.32
CA ALA A 339 -30.99 -19.91 9.39
C ALA A 339 -31.44 -18.84 10.39
N THR A 340 -32.04 -17.74 9.92
CA THR A 340 -32.60 -16.71 10.81
C THR A 340 -33.77 -17.23 11.63
N GLU A 341 -34.70 -17.96 11.00
CA GLU A 341 -35.82 -18.58 11.69
C GLU A 341 -35.35 -19.60 12.74
N GLN A 342 -34.34 -20.41 12.43
CA GLN A 342 -33.73 -21.32 13.40
C GLN A 342 -33.10 -20.58 14.57
N ALA A 343 -32.36 -19.50 14.31
CA ALA A 343 -31.76 -18.68 15.35
C ALA A 343 -32.81 -18.03 16.26
N ASP A 344 -33.93 -17.56 15.69
CA ASP A 344 -35.05 -16.99 16.44
C ASP A 344 -35.77 -18.06 17.27
N LEU A 345 -35.97 -19.26 16.72
CA LEU A 345 -36.51 -20.40 17.45
C LEU A 345 -35.58 -20.82 18.60
N GLU A 346 -34.27 -20.87 18.38
CA GLU A 346 -33.30 -21.13 19.46
C GLU A 346 -33.32 -20.04 20.53
N ALA A 347 -33.40 -18.76 20.12
CA ALA A 347 -33.47 -17.64 21.05
C ALA A 347 -34.74 -17.69 21.89
N THR A 348 -35.89 -17.95 21.27
CA THR A 348 -37.17 -18.12 21.97
C THR A 348 -37.17 -19.34 22.90
N GLN A 349 -36.60 -20.47 22.47
CA GLN A 349 -36.41 -21.65 23.33
C GLN A 349 -35.50 -21.35 24.53
N ARG A 350 -34.40 -20.61 24.34
CA ARG A 350 -33.53 -20.16 25.45
C ARG A 350 -34.26 -19.25 26.43
N ILE A 351 -35.16 -18.39 25.93
CA ILE A 351 -35.98 -17.53 26.78
C ILE A 351 -37.00 -18.36 27.57
N LEU A 352 -37.65 -19.34 26.93
CA LEU A 352 -38.59 -20.24 27.58
C LEU A 352 -37.91 -21.15 28.61
N ALA A 353 -36.72 -21.68 28.31
CA ALA A 353 -35.93 -22.47 29.25
C ALA A 353 -35.47 -21.67 30.49
N LYS A 354 -35.32 -20.34 30.36
CA LYS A 354 -35.02 -19.43 31.48
C LYS A 354 -36.25 -19.03 32.28
N ARG A 355 -37.47 -19.22 31.75
CA ARG A 355 -38.71 -18.99 32.49
C ARG A 355 -38.96 -20.19 33.41
N ASN A 356 -39.50 -19.93 34.60
CA ASN A 356 -39.89 -21.02 35.51
C ASN A 356 -41.07 -21.77 34.92
N ASN A 357 -40.89 -23.06 34.64
CA ASN A 357 -41.96 -23.97 34.25
C ASN A 357 -42.94 -24.17 35.41
N GLU A 358 -44.20 -24.52 35.13
CA GLU A 358 -45.23 -24.77 36.14
C GLU A 358 -44.79 -25.83 37.17
N ASP A 359 -44.06 -26.85 36.74
CA ASP A 359 -43.46 -27.87 37.61
C ASP A 359 -42.39 -27.29 38.56
N ALA A 360 -41.61 -26.32 38.09
CA ALA A 360 -40.65 -25.60 38.93
C ALA A 360 -41.38 -24.77 40.01
N VAL A 361 -42.53 -24.18 39.66
CA VAL A 361 -43.39 -23.45 40.61
C VAL A 361 -44.06 -24.41 41.60
N GLN A 362 -44.56 -25.55 41.15
CA GLN A 362 -45.15 -26.58 42.02
C GLN A 362 -44.12 -27.16 42.99
N SER A 363 -42.93 -27.54 42.52
CA SER A 363 -41.85 -28.03 43.39
C SER A 363 -41.35 -26.97 44.38
N ALA A 364 -41.36 -25.69 44.01
CA ALA A 364 -41.04 -24.60 44.94
C ALA A 364 -42.13 -24.43 46.01
N ARG A 365 -43.41 -24.58 45.62
CA ARG A 365 -44.56 -24.54 46.53
C ARG A 365 -44.56 -25.72 47.49
N GLU A 366 -44.26 -26.92 47.03
CA GLU A 366 -44.13 -28.12 47.86
C GLU A 366 -42.98 -27.99 48.86
N ARG A 367 -41.80 -27.53 48.42
CA ARG A 367 -40.66 -27.26 49.31
C ARG A 367 -41.00 -26.19 50.35
N TYR A 368 -41.76 -25.17 49.99
CA TYR A 368 -42.23 -24.17 50.94
C TYR A 368 -43.20 -24.76 51.97
N LEU A 369 -44.16 -25.58 51.54
CA LEU A 369 -45.10 -26.25 52.43
C LEU A 369 -44.41 -27.25 53.36
N GLN A 370 -43.41 -27.99 52.88
CA GLN A 370 -42.59 -28.88 53.71
C GLN A 370 -41.79 -28.11 54.76
N ARG A 371 -41.11 -27.01 54.38
CA ARG A 371 -40.42 -26.15 55.35
C ARG A 371 -41.38 -25.58 56.39
N LYS A 372 -42.59 -25.20 55.98
CA LYS A 372 -43.62 -24.70 56.91
C LYS A 372 -44.09 -25.79 57.86
N ARG A 373 -44.31 -27.02 57.37
CA ARG A 373 -44.66 -28.18 58.21
C ARG A 373 -43.56 -28.52 59.20
N GLN A 374 -42.31 -28.61 58.74
CA GLN A 374 -41.16 -28.86 59.63
C GLN A 374 -40.98 -27.77 60.67
N ARG A 375 -41.18 -26.49 60.31
CA ARG A 375 -41.11 -25.40 61.29
C ARG A 375 -42.19 -25.56 62.35
N LEU A 376 -43.42 -25.88 61.96
CA LEU A 376 -44.51 -26.12 62.90
C LEU A 376 -44.24 -27.36 63.78
N GLU A 377 -43.69 -28.44 63.22
CA GLU A 377 -43.31 -29.63 63.98
C GLU A 377 -42.17 -29.32 64.98
N MET A 378 -41.15 -28.54 64.58
CA MET A 378 -40.08 -28.09 65.47
C MET A 378 -40.61 -27.16 66.58
N ASP A 379 -41.51 -26.23 66.24
CA ASP A 379 -42.17 -25.34 67.21
C ASP A 379 -43.04 -26.15 68.20
N THR A 380 -43.60 -27.30 67.78
CA THR A 380 -44.34 -28.21 68.68
C THR A 380 -43.45 -29.19 69.47
N ALA A 381 -42.24 -29.49 68.98
CA ALA A 381 -41.31 -30.44 69.62
C ALA A 381 -40.39 -29.79 70.66
N MET A 382 -40.41 -28.46 70.79
CA MET A 382 -39.78 -27.71 71.87
C MET A 382 -40.88 -27.17 72.81
N PRO A 383 -41.42 -27.97 73.75
CA PRO A 383 -42.18 -27.41 74.87
C PRO A 383 -41.19 -26.81 75.89
N ASP A 384 -41.57 -25.67 76.47
CA ASP A 384 -40.83 -24.96 77.53
C ASP A 384 -40.34 -25.87 78.67
#